data_AF-A0A1V9ZYD9-F1
#
_entry.id   AF-A0A1V9ZYD9-F1
#
_cell.length_a   1.000
_cell.length_b   1.000
_cell.length_c   1.000
_cell.angle_alpha   90.00
_cell.angle_beta   90.00
_cell.angle_gamma   90.00
#
_symmetry.space_group_name_H-M   'P 1'
#
loop_
_entity.id
_entity.type
_entity.pdbx_description
1 polymer ?
#
loop_
_entity_poly.entity_id
_entity_poly.type
_entity_poly.pdbx_seq_one_letter_code
_entity_poly.pdbx_strand_id
1 'polypeptide(L)'
;MKVVWLSALATIAWAKVCDLSLLKQQELSPLFHSDHGVQCKTLSKFDGHFPPNQFPTGDALNAFDNQPCRLVFQELAALQEKCTITVGQKKYGFSVYFDTLLGELSKDKRSLVQADTTTSDSYKAAITAQKKAKQEVKTTKKAWKVAKKNYKKARANVKKARAQLRSNKALKAKPDATKVAKLKSAKKAVKDAKKTLRKAKTKQAKADAKKALKQAKAQVKQAKKELKKKTSPTPTTAAPAKAKVTKASTKSSQTKATKAPTKAPTKAPKVKAVKASATTDSRVTKARTALTTASTKRSNAMKALKDGKKALKAAKNKKDKKSAKKAIKKAKRDLKKANKELKKANKALKKANKKAKKSAKKQNKKVNNKPTTTPVATSKNGTVKASVKASDSTTKKKSSATTTTIATGIVMLSALLLL
;
A
#
# COMPACT_ATOMS: atom_id res chain seq x y z
N MET A 1 29.70 18.82 -21.80
CA MET A 1 28.46 19.57 -21.46
C MET A 1 27.25 18.73 -21.85
N LYS A 2 26.21 18.67 -21.02
CA LYS A 2 25.10 17.70 -21.13
C LYS A 2 23.89 18.28 -21.87
N VAL A 3 23.57 17.66 -23.00
CA VAL A 3 22.26 17.28 -23.55
C VAL A 3 21.03 17.99 -22.96
N VAL A 4 20.36 18.80 -23.80
CA VAL A 4 18.94 19.14 -23.67
C VAL A 4 18.24 18.63 -24.94
N TRP A 5 17.48 17.56 -24.80
CA TRP A 5 16.53 17.06 -25.80
C TRP A 5 15.14 17.29 -25.23
N LEU A 6 14.33 18.09 -25.93
CA LEU A 6 12.89 18.18 -25.73
C LEU A 6 12.26 16.83 -26.07
N SER A 7 11.36 16.36 -25.21
CA SER A 7 10.42 15.29 -25.55
C SER A 7 9.07 15.62 -24.93
N ALA A 8 8.20 16.13 -25.79
CA ALA A 8 6.77 16.10 -25.60
C ALA A 8 6.30 14.65 -25.39
N LEU A 9 5.59 14.41 -24.29
CA LEU A 9 4.79 13.21 -24.12
C LEU A 9 3.37 13.64 -23.74
N ALA A 10 2.52 13.64 -24.77
CA ALA A 10 1.08 13.67 -24.67
C ALA A 10 0.60 12.64 -23.64
N THR A 11 0.03 13.12 -22.55
CA THR A 11 -0.69 12.28 -21.59
C THR A 11 -2.14 12.26 -22.03
N ILE A 12 -2.50 11.37 -22.97
CA ILE A 12 -3.90 11.07 -23.26
C ILE A 12 -4.45 10.29 -22.06
N ALA A 13 -4.92 11.03 -21.06
CA ALA A 13 -5.80 10.50 -20.04
C ALA A 13 -7.15 10.23 -20.72
N TRP A 14 -7.52 8.95 -20.84
CA TRP A 14 -8.89 8.59 -21.17
C TRP A 14 -9.78 9.12 -20.03
N ALA A 15 -10.40 10.28 -20.26
CA ALA A 15 -11.55 10.71 -19.49
C ALA A 15 -12.62 9.63 -19.67
N LYS A 16 -12.98 8.94 -18.60
CA LYS A 16 -14.17 8.09 -18.60
C LYS A 16 -15.33 9.06 -18.78
N VAL A 17 -15.91 9.11 -19.98
CA VAL A 17 -17.18 9.79 -20.19
C VAL A 17 -18.17 9.07 -19.29
N CYS A 18 -18.56 9.70 -18.20
CA CYS A 18 -19.67 9.21 -17.40
C CYS A 18 -20.90 9.37 -18.29
N ASP A 19 -21.54 8.26 -18.63
CA ASP A 19 -22.86 8.30 -19.24
C ASP A 19 -23.82 8.86 -18.18
N LEU A 20 -24.03 10.18 -18.24
CA LEU A 20 -24.81 10.92 -17.25
C LEU A 20 -26.21 10.34 -17.11
N SER A 21 -26.72 9.70 -18.17
CA SER A 21 -28.04 9.06 -18.23
C SER A 21 -28.23 8.02 -17.12
N LEU A 22 -27.20 7.22 -16.82
CA LEU A 22 -27.28 6.17 -15.79
C LEU A 22 -27.09 6.73 -14.36
N LEU A 23 -26.29 7.79 -14.22
CA LEU A 23 -26.01 8.44 -12.93
C LEU A 23 -27.15 9.37 -12.47
N LYS A 24 -27.90 9.95 -13.43
CA LYS A 24 -29.08 10.79 -13.19
C LYS A 24 -30.17 10.08 -12.38
N GLN A 25 -30.49 8.84 -12.74
CA GLN A 25 -31.63 8.15 -12.12
C GLN A 25 -31.34 7.56 -10.75
N GLN A 26 -30.12 7.09 -10.48
CA GLN A 26 -29.88 6.27 -9.28
C GLN A 26 -29.30 7.02 -8.08
N GLU A 27 -28.44 8.02 -8.29
CA GLU A 27 -27.73 8.70 -7.18
C GLU A 27 -28.07 10.18 -7.03
N LEU A 28 -28.45 10.86 -8.11
CA LEU A 28 -28.78 12.28 -8.07
C LEU A 28 -30.27 12.54 -7.79
N SER A 29 -31.15 11.61 -8.16
CA SER A 29 -32.59 11.76 -7.92
C SER A 29 -32.94 11.94 -6.44
N PRO A 30 -32.41 11.17 -5.47
CA PRO A 30 -32.70 11.40 -4.05
C PRO A 30 -32.24 12.76 -3.54
N LEU A 31 -31.17 13.31 -4.11
CA LEU A 31 -30.61 14.59 -3.71
C LEU A 31 -31.54 15.75 -4.05
N PHE A 32 -32.11 15.76 -5.26
CA PHE A 32 -33.03 16.81 -5.71
C PHE A 32 -34.44 16.65 -5.14
N HIS A 33 -34.80 15.46 -4.65
CA HIS A 33 -36.06 15.22 -3.93
C HIS A 33 -35.92 15.34 -2.40
N SER A 34 -34.71 15.62 -1.88
CA SER A 34 -34.53 15.95 -0.47
C SER A 34 -35.10 17.32 -0.14
N ASP A 35 -35.46 17.56 1.12
CA ASP A 35 -35.98 18.87 1.58
C ASP A 35 -35.04 20.02 1.19
N HIS A 36 -33.73 19.80 1.29
CA HIS A 36 -32.71 20.78 0.87
C HIS A 36 -32.66 20.97 -0.65
N GLY A 37 -32.90 19.91 -1.43
CA GLY A 37 -33.01 19.96 -2.88
C GLY A 37 -34.20 20.80 -3.34
N VAL A 38 -35.36 20.59 -2.74
CA VAL A 38 -36.60 21.34 -3.04
C VAL A 38 -36.48 22.80 -2.62
N GLN A 39 -35.94 23.07 -1.42
CA GLN A 39 -35.71 24.44 -0.96
C GLN A 39 -34.68 25.17 -1.82
N CYS A 40 -33.58 24.50 -2.19
CA CYS A 40 -32.58 25.11 -3.07
C CYS A 40 -33.17 25.40 -4.47
N LYS A 41 -33.96 24.48 -5.03
CA LYS A 41 -34.66 24.69 -6.32
C LYS A 41 -35.58 25.91 -6.27
N THR A 42 -36.34 26.05 -5.18
CA THR A 42 -37.26 27.18 -4.99
C THR A 42 -36.52 28.51 -4.87
N LEU A 43 -35.44 28.56 -4.09
CA LEU A 43 -34.67 29.78 -3.84
C LEU A 43 -33.84 30.22 -5.07
N SER A 44 -33.25 29.27 -5.79
CA SER A 44 -32.38 29.57 -6.93
C SER A 44 -33.12 29.75 -8.26
N LYS A 45 -34.42 29.42 -8.30
CA LYS A 45 -35.21 29.28 -9.53
C LYS A 45 -34.52 28.37 -10.56
N PHE A 46 -33.59 27.52 -10.11
CA PHE A 46 -32.81 26.65 -10.97
C PHE A 46 -33.61 25.38 -11.20
N ASP A 47 -34.02 25.11 -12.44
CA ASP A 47 -35.01 24.07 -12.77
C ASP A 47 -34.61 22.62 -12.43
N GLY A 48 -33.41 22.40 -11.89
CA GLY A 48 -32.95 21.07 -11.46
C GLY A 48 -32.61 20.14 -12.63
N HIS A 49 -32.66 20.63 -13.87
CA HIS A 49 -32.17 19.89 -15.02
C HIS A 49 -30.65 19.81 -14.97
N PHE A 50 -30.15 18.62 -14.61
CA PHE A 50 -28.73 18.30 -14.66
C PHE A 50 -28.44 17.42 -15.89
N PRO A 51 -27.39 17.70 -16.70
CA PRO A 51 -26.53 18.87 -16.57
C PRO A 51 -27.28 20.14 -16.98
N PRO A 52 -26.99 21.30 -16.35
CA PRO A 52 -27.58 22.56 -16.77
C PRO A 52 -27.24 22.85 -18.24
N ASN A 53 -28.19 23.42 -18.97
CA ASN A 53 -27.93 23.93 -20.31
C ASN A 53 -27.16 25.26 -20.29
N GLN A 54 -27.20 25.99 -19.16
CA GLN A 54 -26.53 27.27 -18.96
C GLN A 54 -25.97 27.39 -17.54
N PHE A 55 -24.87 28.11 -17.38
CA PHE A 55 -24.37 28.44 -16.04
C PHE A 55 -25.37 29.36 -15.33
N PRO A 56 -25.66 29.16 -14.03
CA PRO A 56 -26.47 30.10 -13.28
C PRO A 56 -25.77 31.46 -13.22
N THR A 57 -26.54 32.53 -13.45
CA THR A 57 -26.08 33.93 -13.45
C THR A 57 -26.93 34.76 -12.49
N GLY A 58 -26.39 35.89 -12.00
CA GLY A 58 -27.13 36.90 -11.22
C GLY A 58 -27.78 36.35 -9.93
N ASP A 59 -29.08 36.56 -9.78
CA ASP A 59 -29.84 36.20 -8.57
C ASP A 59 -29.79 34.70 -8.25
N ALA A 60 -29.64 33.84 -9.27
CA ALA A 60 -29.46 32.40 -9.07
C ALA A 60 -28.12 32.08 -8.37
N LEU A 61 -27.06 32.88 -8.62
CA LEU A 61 -25.79 32.75 -7.91
C LEU A 61 -25.91 33.17 -6.45
N ASN A 62 -26.62 34.27 -6.18
CA ASN A 62 -26.86 34.76 -4.82
C ASN A 62 -27.67 33.75 -3.99
N ALA A 63 -28.61 33.05 -4.62
CA ALA A 63 -29.39 32.01 -3.97
C ALA A 63 -28.56 30.80 -3.51
N PHE A 64 -27.39 30.52 -4.12
CA PHE A 64 -26.50 29.44 -3.67
C PHE A 64 -25.82 29.72 -2.33
N ASP A 65 -25.84 30.96 -1.85
CA ASP A 65 -25.29 31.28 -0.53
C ASP A 65 -26.21 30.83 0.62
N ASN A 66 -27.46 30.50 0.31
CA ASN A 66 -28.41 29.95 1.28
C ASN A 66 -27.99 28.55 1.76
N GLN A 67 -28.15 28.29 3.05
CA GLN A 67 -27.81 27.02 3.70
C GLN A 67 -28.32 25.76 2.95
N PRO A 68 -29.60 25.67 2.50
CA PRO A 68 -30.08 24.48 1.80
C PRO A 68 -29.31 24.21 0.50
N CYS A 69 -28.96 25.26 -0.25
CA CYS A 69 -28.13 25.13 -1.44
C CYS A 69 -26.71 24.69 -1.12
N ARG A 70 -26.08 25.24 -0.08
CA ARG A 70 -24.73 24.83 0.33
C ARG A 70 -24.65 23.34 0.69
N LEU A 71 -25.67 22.78 1.33
CA LEU A 71 -25.73 21.35 1.66
C LEU A 71 -25.82 20.47 0.41
N VAL A 72 -26.68 20.82 -0.55
CA VAL A 72 -26.79 20.12 -1.84
C VAL A 72 -25.45 20.16 -2.59
N PHE A 73 -24.76 21.29 -2.58
CA PHE A 73 -23.44 21.43 -3.20
C PHE A 73 -22.35 20.62 -2.50
N GLN A 74 -22.42 20.50 -1.17
CA GLN A 74 -21.48 19.69 -0.40
C GLN A 74 -21.65 18.19 -0.70
N GLU A 75 -22.89 17.73 -0.86
CA GLU A 75 -23.20 16.34 -1.25
C GLU A 75 -22.80 16.06 -2.72
N LEU A 76 -23.06 17.01 -3.63
CA LEU A 76 -22.55 16.95 -5.01
C LEU A 76 -21.01 16.93 -5.06
N ALA A 77 -20.35 17.71 -4.21
CA ALA A 77 -18.90 17.72 -4.11
C ALA A 77 -18.35 16.39 -3.56
N ALA A 78 -19.09 15.67 -2.72
CA ALA A 78 -18.68 14.35 -2.25
C ALA A 78 -18.73 13.27 -3.35
N LEU A 79 -19.57 13.46 -4.38
CA LEU A 79 -19.68 12.57 -5.55
C LEU A 79 -18.56 12.79 -6.60
N GLN A 80 -17.66 13.76 -6.38
CA GLN A 80 -16.76 14.37 -7.38
C GLN A 80 -15.76 13.47 -8.11
N GLU A 81 -15.48 12.24 -7.70
CA GLU A 81 -14.15 11.73 -8.04
C GLU A 81 -13.85 11.47 -9.53
N LYS A 82 -14.83 11.32 -10.46
CA LYS A 82 -14.49 10.84 -11.84
C LYS A 82 -15.38 11.27 -13.03
N CYS A 83 -16.11 12.39 -13.00
CA CYS A 83 -16.98 12.75 -14.14
C CYS A 83 -16.63 14.08 -14.83
N THR A 84 -16.80 14.10 -16.14
CA THR A 84 -16.83 15.31 -16.98
C THR A 84 -18.29 15.64 -17.29
N ILE A 85 -18.71 16.87 -17.05
CA ILE A 85 -20.03 17.40 -17.40
C ILE A 85 -19.93 18.12 -18.74
N THR A 86 -20.97 18.01 -19.57
CA THR A 86 -21.11 18.85 -20.77
C THR A 86 -22.18 19.88 -20.49
N VAL A 87 -21.86 21.16 -20.63
CA VAL A 87 -22.77 22.31 -20.48
C VAL A 87 -22.74 23.05 -21.82
N GLY A 88 -23.87 23.04 -22.54
CA GLY A 88 -23.92 23.45 -23.95
C GLY A 88 -22.95 22.64 -24.81
N GLN A 89 -22.08 23.32 -25.57
CA GLN A 89 -21.05 22.67 -26.41
C GLN A 89 -19.72 22.42 -25.67
N LYS A 90 -19.58 22.85 -24.40
CA LYS A 90 -18.31 22.80 -23.67
C LYS A 90 -18.29 21.65 -22.65
N LYS A 91 -17.16 20.94 -22.59
CA LYS A 91 -16.91 19.85 -21.63
C LYS A 91 -16.07 20.36 -20.48
N TYR A 92 -16.59 20.26 -19.27
CA TYR A 92 -15.92 20.65 -18.04
C TYR A 92 -15.63 19.41 -17.19
N GLY A 93 -14.45 19.34 -16.58
CA GLY A 93 -14.28 18.44 -15.44
C GLY A 93 -15.19 18.93 -14.31
N PHE A 94 -15.89 18.03 -13.61
CA PHE A 94 -16.81 18.43 -12.53
C PHE A 94 -16.13 19.31 -11.47
N SER A 95 -14.85 19.04 -11.14
CA SER A 95 -14.08 19.91 -10.25
C SER A 95 -13.85 21.31 -10.82
N VAL A 96 -13.53 21.41 -12.12
CA VAL A 96 -13.26 22.70 -12.79
C VAL A 96 -14.54 23.54 -12.88
N TYR A 97 -15.68 22.91 -13.13
CA TYR A 97 -16.99 23.57 -13.13
C TYR A 97 -17.29 24.19 -11.76
N PHE A 98 -17.07 23.45 -10.67
CA PHE A 98 -17.28 23.93 -9.31
C PHE A 98 -16.29 25.02 -8.89
N ASP A 99 -15.00 24.86 -9.21
CA ASP A 99 -13.98 25.87 -8.91
C ASP A 99 -14.25 27.18 -9.66
N THR A 100 -14.81 27.09 -10.88
CA THR A 100 -15.20 28.27 -11.67
C THR A 100 -16.41 28.97 -11.03
N LEU A 101 -17.43 28.23 -10.61
CA LEU A 101 -18.60 28.79 -9.91
C LEU A 101 -18.21 29.47 -8.59
N LEU A 102 -17.36 28.83 -7.79
CA LEU A 102 -16.84 29.41 -6.54
C LEU A 102 -15.95 30.63 -6.80
N GLY A 103 -15.23 30.63 -7.93
CA GLY A 103 -14.43 31.77 -8.38
C GLY A 103 -15.28 32.98 -8.74
N GLU A 104 -16.38 32.80 -9.46
CA GLU A 104 -17.34 33.86 -9.78
C GLU A 104 -18.02 34.41 -8.52
N LEU A 105 -18.49 33.54 -7.61
CA LEU A 105 -19.03 33.94 -6.30
C LEU A 105 -18.05 34.78 -5.46
N SER A 106 -16.74 34.58 -5.63
CA SER A 106 -15.72 35.35 -4.94
C SER A 106 -15.41 36.71 -5.59
N LYS A 107 -15.74 36.91 -6.88
CA LYS A 107 -15.49 38.18 -7.58
C LYS A 107 -16.54 39.23 -7.21
N ASP A 108 -17.81 38.83 -7.12
CA ASP A 108 -18.90 39.72 -6.74
C ASP A 108 -18.83 40.19 -5.28
N LYS A 109 -18.18 39.41 -4.40
CA LYS A 109 -17.91 39.84 -3.02
C LYS A 109 -16.75 40.85 -2.90
N ARG A 110 -15.95 41.10 -3.95
CA ARG A 110 -14.89 42.13 -3.89
C ARG A 110 -15.39 43.55 -4.18
N SER A 111 -16.52 43.71 -4.86
CA SER A 111 -17.10 45.03 -5.11
C SER A 111 -17.95 45.54 -3.94
N LEU A 112 -18.42 44.67 -3.06
CA LEU A 112 -19.26 45.03 -1.91
C LEU A 112 -18.49 45.28 -0.59
N VAL A 113 -17.17 45.04 -0.56
CA VAL A 113 -16.34 45.13 0.66
C VAL A 113 -15.35 46.30 0.55
N GLN A 114 -15.86 47.50 0.27
CA GLN A 114 -15.08 48.74 0.31
C GLN A 114 -15.39 49.62 1.54
N ALA A 115 -16.15 49.12 2.52
CA ALA A 115 -16.65 49.92 3.65
C ALA A 115 -16.21 49.48 5.06
N ASP A 116 -15.19 48.62 5.23
CA ASP A 116 -14.71 48.24 6.58
C ASP A 116 -13.17 48.22 6.69
N THR A 117 -12.61 49.36 7.12
CA THR A 117 -11.17 49.59 7.30
C THR A 117 -10.55 48.84 8.49
N THR A 118 -11.36 48.27 9.39
CA THR A 118 -10.89 47.47 10.54
C THR A 118 -10.44 46.05 10.17
N THR A 119 -10.80 45.57 8.98
CA THR A 119 -10.46 44.22 8.50
C THR A 119 -9.04 44.12 7.92
N SER A 120 -8.41 45.25 7.59
CA SER A 120 -7.12 45.32 6.89
C SER A 120 -5.93 44.86 7.74
N ASP A 121 -5.90 45.23 9.02
CA ASP A 121 -4.76 44.91 9.90
C ASP A 121 -4.81 43.47 10.42
N SER A 122 -6.01 42.92 10.62
CA SER A 122 -6.21 41.48 10.88
C SER A 122 -5.69 40.62 9.71
N TYR A 123 -5.93 41.06 8.48
CA TYR A 123 -5.46 40.37 7.28
C TYR A 123 -3.93 40.42 7.13
N LYS A 124 -3.28 41.56 7.41
CA LYS A 124 -1.82 41.68 7.42
C LYS A 124 -1.16 40.80 8.49
N ALA A 125 -1.76 40.70 9.67
CA ALA A 125 -1.32 39.81 10.73
C ALA A 125 -1.42 38.33 10.31
N ALA A 126 -2.54 37.94 9.69
CA ALA A 126 -2.75 36.58 9.18
C ALA A 126 -1.73 36.20 8.08
N ILE A 127 -1.42 37.11 7.15
CA ILE A 127 -0.41 36.88 6.11
C ILE A 127 0.98 36.68 6.73
N THR A 128 1.33 37.47 7.74
CA THR A 128 2.62 37.38 8.43
C THR A 128 2.75 36.05 9.20
N ALA A 129 1.69 35.66 9.91
CA ALA A 129 1.62 34.35 10.57
C ALA A 129 1.76 33.20 9.56
N GLN A 130 1.12 33.30 8.39
CA GLN A 130 1.22 32.29 7.34
C GLN A 130 2.64 32.20 6.77
N LYS A 131 3.34 33.33 6.58
CA LYS A 131 4.75 33.35 6.12
C LYS A 131 5.67 32.69 7.15
N LYS A 132 5.48 32.97 8.45
CA LYS A 132 6.24 32.36 9.55
C LYS A 132 6.03 30.84 9.59
N ALA A 133 4.77 30.39 9.52
CA ALA A 133 4.44 28.96 9.46
C ALA A 133 5.07 28.27 8.22
N LYS A 134 5.06 28.92 7.04
CA LYS A 134 5.73 28.41 5.84
C LYS A 134 7.25 28.27 6.03
N GLN A 135 7.89 29.18 6.76
CA GLN A 135 9.32 29.07 7.08
C GLN A 135 9.60 27.92 8.05
N GLU A 136 8.80 27.75 9.10
CA GLU A 136 8.91 26.63 10.05
C GLU A 136 8.74 25.26 9.36
N VAL A 137 7.82 25.15 8.40
CA VAL A 137 7.68 23.93 7.59
C VAL A 137 8.92 23.68 6.72
N LYS A 138 9.58 24.74 6.21
CA LYS A 138 10.82 24.60 5.43
C LYS A 138 12.00 24.15 6.33
N THR A 139 12.14 24.69 7.53
CA THR A 139 13.21 24.32 8.47
C THR A 139 13.03 22.89 8.97
N THR A 140 11.82 22.51 9.38
CA THR A 140 11.51 21.13 9.79
C THR A 140 11.73 20.11 8.65
N LYS A 141 11.40 20.47 7.40
CA LYS A 141 11.70 19.63 6.22
C LYS A 141 13.21 19.44 5.99
N LYS A 142 14.03 20.48 6.21
CA LYS A 142 15.50 20.37 6.17
C LYS A 142 16.02 19.46 7.28
N ALA A 143 15.58 19.67 8.53
CA ALA A 143 15.94 18.83 9.68
C ALA A 143 15.58 17.35 9.44
N TRP A 144 14.41 17.07 8.87
CA TRP A 144 13.99 15.71 8.53
C TRP A 144 14.90 15.04 7.48
N LYS A 145 15.37 15.80 6.47
CA LYS A 145 16.32 15.26 5.49
C LYS A 145 17.65 14.88 6.13
N VAL A 146 18.15 15.69 7.06
CA VAL A 146 19.38 15.40 7.82
C VAL A 146 19.21 14.16 8.70
N ALA A 147 18.12 14.11 9.49
CA ALA A 147 17.79 12.94 10.32
C ALA A 147 17.67 11.65 9.49
N LYS A 148 17.07 11.72 8.30
CA LYS A 148 16.96 10.58 7.37
C LYS A 148 18.31 10.12 6.84
N LYS A 149 19.25 11.03 6.57
CA LYS A 149 20.63 10.70 6.17
C LYS A 149 21.39 10.01 7.31
N ASN A 150 21.26 10.52 8.53
CA ASN A 150 21.87 9.93 9.73
C ASN A 150 21.31 8.54 10.05
N TYR A 151 20.00 8.34 9.93
CA TYR A 151 19.38 7.03 10.09
C TYR A 151 19.90 5.99 9.08
N LYS A 152 20.10 6.37 7.81
CA LYS A 152 20.68 5.48 6.79
C LYS A 152 22.13 5.09 7.14
N LYS A 153 22.95 6.04 7.60
CA LYS A 153 24.32 5.78 8.06
C LYS A 153 24.33 4.82 9.26
N ALA A 154 23.52 5.09 10.29
CA ALA A 154 23.41 4.22 11.47
C ALA A 154 22.97 2.79 11.10
N ARG A 155 21.99 2.65 10.20
CA ARG A 155 21.54 1.35 9.71
C ARG A 155 22.64 0.58 8.96
N ALA A 156 23.48 1.27 8.19
CA ALA A 156 24.63 0.65 7.52
C ALA A 156 25.67 0.16 8.54
N ASN A 157 25.96 0.96 9.58
CA ASN A 157 26.88 0.58 10.66
C ASN A 157 26.39 -0.65 11.43
N VAL A 158 25.11 -0.72 11.76
CA VAL A 158 24.51 -1.92 12.39
C VAL A 158 24.63 -3.15 11.50
N LYS A 159 24.49 -3.00 10.17
CA LYS A 159 24.66 -4.11 9.22
C LYS A 159 26.11 -4.60 9.20
N LYS A 160 27.09 -3.68 9.20
CA LYS A 160 28.53 -3.99 9.29
C LYS A 160 28.86 -4.70 10.60
N ALA A 161 28.41 -4.17 11.75
CA ALA A 161 28.62 -4.78 13.06
C ALA A 161 28.01 -6.19 13.15
N ARG A 162 26.82 -6.40 12.56
CA ARG A 162 26.20 -7.73 12.51
C ARG A 162 26.94 -8.72 11.61
N ALA A 163 27.58 -8.24 10.54
CA ALA A 163 28.44 -9.08 9.70
C ALA A 163 29.71 -9.48 10.47
N GLN A 164 30.36 -8.54 11.16
CA GLN A 164 31.51 -8.80 12.03
C GLN A 164 31.17 -9.79 13.17
N LEU A 165 29.99 -9.68 13.78
CA LEU A 165 29.55 -10.65 14.79
C LEU A 165 29.35 -12.06 14.22
N ARG A 166 28.98 -12.18 12.94
CA ARG A 166 28.84 -13.49 12.27
C ARG A 166 30.19 -14.07 11.89
N SER A 167 31.14 -13.27 11.39
CA SER A 167 32.50 -13.73 11.11
C SER A 167 33.21 -14.18 12.39
N ASN A 168 33.06 -13.43 13.49
CA ASN A 168 33.62 -13.83 14.79
C ASN A 168 32.93 -15.07 15.39
N LYS A 169 31.70 -15.37 14.97
CA LYS A 169 30.99 -16.60 15.38
C LYS A 169 31.44 -17.81 14.57
N ALA A 170 31.87 -17.62 13.32
CA ALA A 170 32.42 -18.68 12.47
C ALA A 170 33.86 -19.08 12.86
N LEU A 171 34.61 -18.20 13.53
CA LEU A 171 35.98 -18.47 14.00
C LEU A 171 36.08 -19.17 15.37
N LYS A 172 34.98 -19.70 15.91
CA LYS A 172 35.04 -20.45 17.17
C LYS A 172 35.47 -21.88 16.92
N ALA A 173 36.79 -22.11 17.01
CA ALA A 173 37.34 -23.37 17.46
C ALA A 173 36.57 -23.85 18.70
N LYS A 174 36.32 -25.17 18.79
CA LYS A 174 35.62 -25.77 19.92
C LYS A 174 36.33 -25.32 21.21
N PRO A 175 35.64 -24.63 22.14
CA PRO A 175 36.26 -24.23 23.39
C PRO A 175 36.62 -25.51 24.15
N ASP A 176 37.89 -25.59 24.54
CA ASP A 176 38.47 -26.62 25.41
C ASP A 176 37.47 -27.03 26.50
N ALA A 177 37.03 -28.29 26.45
CA ALA A 177 35.93 -28.82 27.27
C ALA A 177 36.19 -28.61 28.77
N THR A 178 37.45 -28.62 29.16
CA THR A 178 37.95 -28.41 30.52
C THR A 178 37.64 -26.99 31.04
N LYS A 179 37.83 -25.97 30.20
CA LYS A 179 37.53 -24.56 30.57
C LYS A 179 36.02 -24.30 30.62
N VAL A 180 35.24 -25.00 29.79
CA VAL A 180 33.78 -24.93 29.81
C VAL A 180 33.20 -25.59 31.07
N ALA A 181 33.78 -26.72 31.50
CA ALA A 181 33.41 -27.39 32.75
C ALA A 181 33.67 -26.49 33.98
N LYS A 182 34.86 -25.87 34.08
CA LYS A 182 35.20 -24.90 35.15
C LYS A 182 34.25 -23.70 35.19
N LEU A 183 33.79 -23.19 34.04
CA LEU A 183 32.81 -22.10 34.01
C LEU A 183 31.41 -22.56 34.46
N LYS A 184 31.02 -23.81 34.17
CA LYS A 184 29.74 -24.38 34.62
C LYS A 184 29.74 -24.60 36.14
N SER A 185 30.81 -25.15 36.70
CA SER A 185 30.94 -25.35 38.16
C SER A 185 30.92 -24.01 38.91
N ALA A 186 31.68 -23.00 38.45
CA ALA A 186 31.68 -21.67 39.07
C ALA A 186 30.30 -20.97 39.03
N LYS A 187 29.53 -21.18 37.95
CA LYS A 187 28.14 -20.67 37.86
C LYS A 187 27.18 -21.41 38.81
N LYS A 188 27.40 -22.70 39.06
CA LYS A 188 26.63 -23.48 40.02
C LYS A 188 26.87 -22.95 41.44
N ALA A 189 28.14 -22.73 41.82
CA ALA A 189 28.50 -22.13 43.11
C ALA A 189 27.85 -20.76 43.37
N VAL A 190 27.72 -19.90 42.35
CA VAL A 190 27.00 -18.61 42.50
C VAL A 190 25.49 -18.81 42.73
N LYS A 191 24.86 -19.80 42.10
CA LYS A 191 23.44 -20.11 42.34
C LYS A 191 23.24 -20.63 43.76
N ASP A 192 24.13 -21.49 44.22
CA ASP A 192 24.06 -22.09 45.56
C ASP A 192 24.28 -21.01 46.62
N ALA A 193 25.32 -20.18 46.51
CA ALA A 193 25.54 -19.03 47.40
C ALA A 193 24.35 -18.04 47.44
N LYS A 194 23.67 -17.84 46.30
CA LYS A 194 22.46 -16.99 46.24
C LYS A 194 21.25 -17.66 46.91
N LYS A 195 21.17 -19.00 46.89
CA LYS A 195 20.16 -19.77 47.61
C LYS A 195 20.42 -19.71 49.12
N THR A 196 21.67 -19.83 49.55
CA THR A 196 22.09 -19.69 50.96
C THR A 196 21.78 -18.30 51.50
N LEU A 197 22.09 -17.24 50.74
CA LEU A 197 21.77 -15.85 51.11
C LEU A 197 20.26 -15.61 51.31
N ARG A 198 19.40 -16.31 50.56
CA ARG A 198 17.93 -16.22 50.70
C ARG A 198 17.41 -16.97 51.92
N LYS A 199 18.13 -18.00 52.38
CA LYS A 199 17.74 -18.82 53.54
C LYS A 199 18.29 -18.31 54.87
N ALA A 200 19.32 -17.46 54.83
CA ALA A 200 19.91 -16.86 56.03
C ALA A 200 18.91 -15.96 56.77
N LYS A 201 18.59 -16.31 58.02
CA LYS A 201 17.66 -15.56 58.88
C LYS A 201 18.37 -14.49 59.73
N THR A 202 19.55 -14.80 60.27
CA THR A 202 20.30 -13.91 61.16
C THR A 202 21.16 -12.89 60.40
N LYS A 203 21.47 -11.75 61.05
CA LYS A 203 22.35 -10.70 60.47
C LYS A 203 23.74 -11.26 60.14
N GLN A 204 24.31 -12.07 61.04
CA GLN A 204 25.60 -12.71 60.84
C GLN A 204 25.59 -13.67 59.65
N ALA A 205 24.61 -14.58 59.57
CA ALA A 205 24.51 -15.52 58.44
C ALA A 205 24.30 -14.80 57.09
N LYS A 206 23.66 -13.62 57.07
CA LYS A 206 23.54 -12.78 55.87
C LYS A 206 24.87 -12.13 55.48
N ALA A 207 25.69 -11.72 56.44
CA ALA A 207 27.01 -11.16 56.18
C ALA A 207 27.95 -12.20 55.56
N ASP A 208 27.98 -13.40 56.14
CA ASP A 208 28.79 -14.52 55.66
C ASP A 208 28.33 -15.00 54.26
N ALA A 209 27.02 -15.12 54.06
CA ALA A 209 26.47 -15.47 52.75
C ALA A 209 26.74 -14.39 51.68
N LYS A 210 26.82 -13.10 52.05
CA LYS A 210 27.23 -12.02 51.13
C LYS A 210 28.72 -12.12 50.78
N LYS A 211 29.59 -12.45 51.74
CA LYS A 211 31.04 -12.66 51.53
C LYS A 211 31.26 -13.84 50.57
N ALA A 212 30.60 -14.97 50.82
CA ALA A 212 30.63 -16.15 49.95
C ALA A 212 30.12 -15.85 48.52
N LEU A 213 29.04 -15.07 48.38
CA LEU A 213 28.53 -14.67 47.06
C LEU A 213 29.49 -13.74 46.31
N LYS A 214 30.21 -12.85 47.01
CA LYS A 214 31.27 -12.02 46.40
C LYS A 214 32.43 -12.88 45.88
N GLN A 215 32.90 -13.82 46.70
CA GLN A 215 33.98 -14.75 46.31
C GLN A 215 33.57 -15.63 45.10
N ALA A 216 32.38 -16.22 45.11
CA ALA A 216 31.89 -17.02 43.98
C ALA A 216 31.75 -16.20 42.68
N LYS A 217 31.33 -14.93 42.77
CA LYS A 217 31.29 -14.02 41.62
C LYS A 217 32.69 -13.67 41.10
N ALA A 218 33.69 -13.57 41.98
CA ALA A 218 35.08 -13.33 41.60
C ALA A 218 35.67 -14.53 40.84
N GLN A 219 35.41 -15.75 41.30
CA GLN A 219 35.80 -16.98 40.60
C GLN A 219 35.18 -17.09 39.20
N VAL A 220 33.91 -16.70 39.02
CA VAL A 220 33.28 -16.62 37.69
C VAL A 220 33.95 -15.58 36.78
N LYS A 221 34.43 -14.46 37.34
CA LYS A 221 35.18 -13.44 36.57
C LYS A 221 36.54 -13.98 36.15
N GLN A 222 37.28 -14.67 37.02
CA GLN A 222 38.56 -15.32 36.71
C GLN A 222 38.38 -16.40 35.63
N ALA A 223 37.43 -17.33 35.79
CA ALA A 223 37.16 -18.37 34.80
C ALA A 223 36.75 -17.78 33.42
N LYS A 224 36.04 -16.64 33.40
CA LYS A 224 35.74 -15.92 32.14
C LYS A 224 36.97 -15.25 31.52
N LYS A 225 37.91 -14.75 32.32
CA LYS A 225 39.17 -14.18 31.83
C LYS A 225 40.05 -15.30 31.24
N GLU A 226 40.11 -16.47 31.88
CA GLU A 226 40.84 -17.63 31.37
C GLU A 226 40.24 -18.21 30.08
N LEU A 227 38.91 -18.22 29.95
CA LEU A 227 38.24 -18.59 28.69
C LEU A 227 38.53 -17.58 27.55
N LYS A 228 38.90 -16.34 27.89
CA LYS A 228 39.28 -15.29 26.92
C LYS A 228 40.78 -15.28 26.62
N LYS A 229 41.64 -15.80 27.51
CA LYS A 229 43.08 -15.97 27.24
C LYS A 229 43.27 -17.17 26.30
N LYS A 230 43.64 -16.82 25.06
CA LYS A 230 44.03 -17.63 23.88
C LYS A 230 42.94 -17.98 22.86
N THR A 231 42.92 -17.18 21.79
CA THR A 231 43.45 -17.59 20.47
C THR A 231 44.24 -16.39 19.90
N SER A 232 45.47 -16.18 20.37
CA SER A 232 46.49 -15.45 19.60
C SER A 232 47.26 -16.54 18.84
N PRO A 233 47.23 -16.55 17.49
CA PRO A 233 48.01 -17.51 16.74
C PRO A 233 49.49 -17.21 16.95
N THR A 234 50.24 -18.24 17.33
CA THR A 234 51.70 -18.28 17.26
C THR A 234 52.11 -18.06 15.79
N PRO A 235 53.01 -17.11 15.47
CA PRO A 235 53.53 -17.00 14.12
C PRO A 235 54.55 -18.14 13.91
N THR A 236 54.22 -19.10 13.06
CA THR A 236 55.22 -20.05 12.56
C THR A 236 55.93 -19.39 11.37
N THR A 237 57.22 -19.20 11.56
CA THR A 237 58.24 -18.72 10.63
C THR A 237 58.56 -19.76 9.54
N ALA A 238 59.03 -19.28 8.38
CA ALA A 238 59.62 -19.97 7.21
C ALA A 238 58.62 -20.60 6.20
N ALA A 239 58.72 -20.46 4.89
CA ALA A 239 59.56 -19.71 3.93
C ALA A 239 58.87 -19.81 2.54
N PRO A 240 59.28 -19.02 1.51
CA PRO A 240 58.49 -18.78 0.30
C PRO A 240 58.92 -19.66 -0.89
N ALA A 241 57.97 -20.05 -1.75
CA ALA A 241 58.28 -20.55 -3.08
C ALA A 241 57.24 -20.08 -4.10
N LYS A 242 57.74 -19.33 -5.09
CA LYS A 242 57.04 -18.87 -6.29
C LYS A 242 56.77 -20.07 -7.20
N ALA A 243 55.57 -20.18 -7.77
CA ALA A 243 55.37 -20.88 -9.05
C ALA A 243 54.15 -20.32 -9.79
N LYS A 244 54.48 -19.55 -10.82
CA LYS A 244 53.63 -19.03 -11.88
C LYS A 244 53.46 -20.15 -12.91
N VAL A 245 52.26 -20.65 -13.15
CA VAL A 245 51.96 -21.46 -14.36
C VAL A 245 50.59 -21.08 -14.93
N THR A 246 50.64 -20.84 -16.23
CA THR A 246 49.65 -20.45 -17.22
C THR A 246 48.76 -21.60 -17.73
N LYS A 247 47.58 -21.23 -18.25
CA LYS A 247 46.81 -21.80 -19.39
C LYS A 247 46.56 -23.32 -19.49
N ALA A 248 45.26 -23.66 -19.59
CA ALA A 248 44.59 -24.47 -20.66
C ALA A 248 43.23 -24.94 -20.08
N SER A 249 42.06 -24.62 -20.65
CA SER A 249 41.46 -25.09 -21.91
C SER A 249 41.50 -26.62 -22.05
N THR A 250 40.45 -27.29 -21.58
CA THR A 250 40.10 -28.64 -22.03
C THR A 250 38.64 -28.71 -22.43
N LYS A 251 38.51 -28.93 -23.74
CA LYS A 251 37.35 -29.20 -24.57
C LYS A 251 37.15 -30.71 -24.55
N SER A 252 35.95 -31.18 -24.22
CA SER A 252 35.56 -32.58 -24.35
C SER A 252 34.42 -32.70 -25.35
N SER A 253 34.77 -33.24 -26.52
CA SER A 253 33.95 -34.00 -27.47
C SER A 253 33.22 -35.15 -26.73
N GLN A 254 32.24 -35.91 -27.23
CA GLN A 254 31.71 -36.20 -28.56
C GLN A 254 30.48 -37.11 -28.31
N THR A 255 29.40 -36.98 -29.09
CA THR A 255 28.72 -38.16 -29.67
C THR A 255 27.81 -37.71 -30.80
N LYS A 256 27.96 -38.48 -31.87
CA LYS A 256 27.54 -38.27 -33.25
C LYS A 256 26.38 -39.23 -33.48
N ALA A 257 25.22 -38.76 -33.92
CA ALA A 257 24.20 -39.62 -34.48
C ALA A 257 23.49 -38.92 -35.65
N THR A 258 23.35 -39.74 -36.69
CA THR A 258 23.08 -39.58 -38.11
C THR A 258 21.72 -38.95 -38.45
N LYS A 259 21.68 -38.27 -39.62
CA LYS A 259 20.52 -37.66 -40.30
C LYS A 259 19.49 -38.70 -40.78
N ALA A 260 18.22 -38.32 -40.77
CA ALA A 260 17.30 -38.50 -41.91
C ALA A 260 16.26 -37.33 -41.94
N PRO A 261 15.85 -36.82 -43.11
CA PRO A 261 15.07 -35.59 -43.24
C PRO A 261 13.57 -35.90 -43.29
N THR A 262 12.80 -35.37 -42.34
CA THR A 262 11.33 -35.48 -42.41
C THR A 262 10.66 -34.17 -42.05
N LYS A 263 10.02 -33.59 -43.08
CA LYS A 263 8.85 -32.71 -43.13
C LYS A 263 8.80 -31.50 -42.18
N ALA A 264 8.72 -30.33 -42.82
CA ALA A 264 8.50 -29.02 -42.25
C ALA A 264 7.31 -28.95 -41.27
N PRO A 265 7.48 -28.39 -40.05
CA PRO A 265 6.36 -28.03 -39.21
C PRO A 265 5.83 -26.65 -39.64
N THR A 266 4.66 -26.66 -40.27
CA THR A 266 3.81 -25.49 -40.42
C THR A 266 3.56 -24.85 -39.05
N LYS A 267 3.94 -23.59 -38.94
CA LYS A 267 3.90 -22.77 -37.71
C LYS A 267 2.48 -22.66 -37.15
N ALA A 268 2.24 -23.23 -35.96
CA ALA A 268 1.09 -22.91 -35.11
C ALA A 268 1.51 -22.04 -33.90
N PRO A 269 1.46 -20.70 -33.97
CA PRO A 269 1.93 -19.81 -32.89
C PRO A 269 0.93 -19.62 -31.71
N LYS A 270 -0.17 -20.38 -31.60
CA LYS A 270 -1.28 -20.08 -30.68
C LYS A 270 -1.13 -20.59 -29.22
N VAL A 271 -0.28 -21.57 -28.92
CA VAL A 271 -0.32 -22.25 -27.59
C VAL A 271 0.45 -21.54 -26.47
N LYS A 272 1.51 -20.75 -26.77
CA LYS A 272 2.32 -20.08 -25.72
C LYS A 272 1.64 -18.87 -25.06
N ALA A 273 0.63 -18.26 -25.70
CA ALA A 273 -0.05 -17.09 -25.15
C ALA A 273 -1.03 -17.43 -24.01
N VAL A 274 -1.69 -18.60 -24.09
CA VAL A 274 -2.71 -19.05 -23.12
C VAL A 274 -2.09 -19.32 -21.75
N LYS A 275 -0.91 -19.95 -21.70
CA LYS A 275 -0.21 -20.31 -20.44
C LYS A 275 0.26 -19.09 -19.61
N ALA A 276 0.50 -17.94 -20.26
CA ALA A 276 0.91 -16.70 -19.60
C ALA A 276 -0.26 -15.92 -18.95
N SER A 277 -1.48 -16.11 -19.45
CA SER A 277 -2.69 -15.48 -18.87
C SER A 277 -3.08 -16.15 -17.55
N ALA A 278 -3.18 -17.49 -17.53
CA ALA A 278 -3.57 -18.28 -16.36
C ALA A 278 -2.66 -18.06 -15.12
N THR A 279 -1.35 -17.85 -15.34
CA THR A 279 -0.40 -17.58 -14.25
C THR A 279 -0.53 -16.18 -13.65
N THR A 280 -1.13 -15.23 -14.36
CA THR A 280 -1.38 -13.88 -13.86
C THR A 280 -2.64 -13.85 -13.00
N ASP A 281 -3.70 -14.54 -13.42
CA ASP A 281 -4.97 -14.64 -12.69
C ASP A 281 -4.80 -15.36 -11.36
N SER A 282 -4.09 -16.48 -11.34
CA SER A 282 -3.79 -17.21 -10.09
C SER A 282 -3.09 -16.35 -9.02
N ARG A 283 -2.23 -15.39 -9.42
CA ARG A 283 -1.55 -14.47 -8.49
C ARG A 283 -2.48 -13.41 -7.93
N VAL A 284 -3.39 -12.90 -8.76
CA VAL A 284 -4.41 -11.93 -8.33
C VAL A 284 -5.40 -12.62 -7.39
N THR A 285 -5.86 -13.83 -7.72
CA THR A 285 -6.75 -14.63 -6.87
C THR A 285 -6.12 -14.94 -5.52
N LYS A 286 -4.88 -15.45 -5.48
CA LYS A 286 -4.15 -15.68 -4.21
C LYS A 286 -4.02 -14.39 -3.37
N ALA A 287 -3.77 -13.24 -4.02
CA ALA A 287 -3.68 -11.96 -3.33
C ALA A 287 -5.04 -11.48 -2.78
N ARG A 288 -6.15 -11.74 -3.50
CA ARG A 288 -7.51 -11.47 -3.03
C ARG A 288 -7.87 -12.35 -1.84
N THR A 289 -7.65 -13.66 -1.92
CA THR A 289 -7.90 -14.58 -0.80
C THR A 289 -7.13 -14.15 0.46
N ALA A 290 -5.85 -13.81 0.32
CA ALA A 290 -5.04 -13.31 1.43
C ALA A 290 -5.57 -11.99 2.02
N LEU A 291 -6.14 -11.11 1.19
CA LEU A 291 -6.77 -9.88 1.67
C LEU A 291 -8.06 -10.19 2.43
N THR A 292 -8.91 -11.08 1.93
CA THR A 292 -10.14 -11.52 2.60
C THR A 292 -9.82 -12.11 3.97
N THR A 293 -8.89 -13.07 4.04
CA THR A 293 -8.46 -13.66 5.32
C THR A 293 -7.91 -12.61 6.30
N ALA A 294 -7.11 -11.66 5.82
CA ALA A 294 -6.58 -10.59 6.67
C ALA A 294 -7.68 -9.64 7.17
N SER A 295 -8.70 -9.39 6.34
CA SER A 295 -9.88 -8.60 6.70
C SER A 295 -10.70 -9.30 7.80
N THR A 296 -10.99 -10.60 7.62
CA THR A 296 -11.71 -11.41 8.62
C THR A 296 -10.96 -11.43 9.96
N LYS A 297 -9.63 -11.64 9.94
CA LYS A 297 -8.81 -11.58 11.16
C LYS A 297 -8.90 -10.22 11.86
N ARG A 298 -8.92 -9.12 11.11
CA ARG A 298 -9.09 -7.77 11.68
C ARG A 298 -10.48 -7.62 12.30
N SER A 299 -11.52 -8.08 11.63
CA SER A 299 -12.90 -8.04 12.14
C SER A 299 -13.03 -8.81 13.46
N ASN A 300 -12.54 -10.05 13.51
CA ASN A 300 -12.57 -10.87 14.72
C ASN A 300 -11.78 -10.23 15.88
N ALA A 301 -10.64 -9.61 15.58
CA ALA A 301 -9.86 -8.89 16.59
C ALA A 301 -10.58 -7.62 17.12
N MET A 302 -11.35 -6.93 16.27
CA MET A 302 -12.20 -5.80 16.69
C MET A 302 -13.34 -6.28 17.58
N LYS A 303 -14.02 -7.38 17.22
CA LYS A 303 -15.09 -7.98 18.04
C LYS A 303 -14.57 -8.36 19.42
N ALA A 304 -13.47 -9.11 19.50
CA ALA A 304 -12.83 -9.47 20.77
C ALA A 304 -12.43 -8.27 21.64
N LEU A 305 -12.04 -7.14 21.01
CA LEU A 305 -11.72 -5.91 21.74
C LEU A 305 -12.99 -5.23 22.29
N LYS A 306 -14.10 -5.27 21.54
CA LYS A 306 -15.40 -4.76 21.98
C LYS A 306 -15.94 -5.60 23.15
N ASP A 307 -15.86 -6.92 23.04
CA ASP A 307 -16.28 -7.87 24.07
C ASP A 307 -15.44 -7.71 25.35
N GLY A 308 -14.12 -7.59 25.21
CA GLY A 308 -13.24 -7.35 26.34
C GLY A 308 -13.54 -6.03 27.06
N LYS A 309 -13.91 -4.96 26.32
CA LYS A 309 -14.37 -3.70 26.91
C LYS A 309 -15.72 -3.85 27.63
N LYS A 310 -16.67 -4.59 27.06
CA LYS A 310 -17.97 -4.88 27.70
C LYS A 310 -17.76 -5.65 29.01
N ALA A 311 -16.94 -6.71 28.99
CA ALA A 311 -16.59 -7.48 30.18
C ALA A 311 -15.89 -6.63 31.26
N LEU A 312 -15.03 -5.68 30.87
CA LEU A 312 -14.40 -4.77 31.83
C LEU A 312 -15.42 -3.85 32.52
N LYS A 313 -16.44 -3.38 31.79
CA LYS A 313 -17.54 -2.56 32.36
C LYS A 313 -18.43 -3.38 33.30
N ALA A 314 -18.71 -4.64 32.94
CA ALA A 314 -19.56 -5.53 33.74
C ALA A 314 -18.85 -6.10 34.99
N ALA A 315 -17.52 -6.11 35.02
CA ALA A 315 -16.75 -6.66 36.13
C ALA A 315 -16.92 -5.82 37.41
N LYS A 316 -17.61 -6.38 38.41
CA LYS A 316 -17.78 -5.77 39.74
C LYS A 316 -16.52 -5.93 40.60
N ASN A 317 -15.90 -7.11 40.58
CA ASN A 317 -14.82 -7.47 41.49
C ASN A 317 -13.40 -7.23 40.91
N LYS A 318 -12.41 -7.05 41.80
CA LYS A 318 -11.00 -6.75 41.43
C LYS A 318 -10.37 -7.86 40.57
N LYS A 319 -10.70 -9.14 40.84
CA LYS A 319 -10.19 -10.30 40.10
C LYS A 319 -10.67 -10.27 38.63
N ASP A 320 -11.95 -10.03 38.41
CA ASP A 320 -12.56 -9.97 37.08
C ASP A 320 -12.07 -8.77 36.28
N LYS A 321 -11.95 -7.60 36.92
CA LYS A 321 -11.34 -6.41 36.32
C LYS A 321 -9.90 -6.70 35.84
N LYS A 322 -9.11 -7.46 36.61
CA LYS A 322 -7.74 -7.85 36.22
C LYS A 322 -7.74 -8.82 35.03
N SER A 323 -8.68 -9.77 34.99
CA SER A 323 -8.85 -10.70 33.87
C SER A 323 -9.26 -9.97 32.58
N ALA A 324 -10.29 -9.12 32.66
CA ALA A 324 -10.77 -8.31 31.53
C ALA A 324 -9.67 -7.36 30.99
N LYS A 325 -8.89 -6.72 31.86
CA LYS A 325 -7.71 -5.91 31.44
C LYS A 325 -6.67 -6.74 30.67
N LYS A 326 -6.39 -7.98 31.09
CA LYS A 326 -5.49 -8.89 30.35
C LYS A 326 -6.07 -9.25 28.98
N ALA A 327 -7.37 -9.55 28.90
CA ALA A 327 -8.06 -9.85 27.65
C ALA A 327 -8.01 -8.66 26.66
N ILE A 328 -8.30 -7.44 27.12
CA ILE A 328 -8.18 -6.22 26.29
C ILE A 328 -6.74 -6.02 25.81
N LYS A 329 -5.74 -6.22 26.66
CA LYS A 329 -4.32 -6.09 26.28
C LYS A 329 -3.94 -7.11 25.20
N LYS A 330 -4.45 -8.35 25.28
CA LYS A 330 -4.28 -9.37 24.24
C LYS A 330 -4.99 -8.96 22.95
N ALA A 331 -6.26 -8.56 23.01
CA ALA A 331 -7.04 -8.12 21.85
C ALA A 331 -6.39 -6.94 21.11
N LYS A 332 -5.85 -5.94 21.84
CA LYS A 332 -5.08 -4.82 21.25
C LYS A 332 -3.84 -5.30 20.48
N ARG A 333 -3.12 -6.29 21.02
CA ARG A 333 -1.94 -6.87 20.34
C ARG A 333 -2.35 -7.62 19.08
N ASP A 334 -3.42 -8.40 19.14
CA ASP A 334 -3.95 -9.18 18.02
C ASP A 334 -4.47 -8.25 16.91
N LEU A 335 -5.19 -7.18 17.26
CA LEU A 335 -5.60 -6.13 16.33
C LEU A 335 -4.39 -5.47 15.63
N LYS A 336 -3.32 -5.16 16.37
CA LYS A 336 -2.09 -4.59 15.80
C LYS A 336 -1.41 -5.56 14.83
N LYS A 337 -1.44 -6.87 15.09
CA LYS A 337 -0.93 -7.90 14.17
C LYS A 337 -1.81 -8.00 12.92
N ALA A 338 -3.14 -8.09 13.08
CA ALA A 338 -4.08 -8.15 11.97
C ALA A 338 -3.97 -6.93 11.03
N ASN A 339 -3.85 -5.72 11.58
CA ASN A 339 -3.63 -4.51 10.78
C ASN A 339 -2.31 -4.52 10.00
N LYS A 340 -1.24 -5.15 10.54
CA LYS A 340 0.01 -5.33 9.79
C LYS A 340 -0.16 -6.35 8.67
N GLU A 341 -0.90 -7.43 8.88
CA GLU A 341 -1.21 -8.43 7.86
C GLU A 341 -2.04 -7.81 6.72
N LEU A 342 -3.09 -7.07 7.06
CA LEU A 342 -3.93 -6.35 6.09
C LEU A 342 -3.10 -5.39 5.22
N LYS A 343 -2.20 -4.61 5.83
CA LYS A 343 -1.28 -3.72 5.09
C LYS A 343 -0.33 -4.50 4.16
N LYS A 344 0.13 -5.69 4.55
CA LYS A 344 0.96 -6.55 3.70
C LYS A 344 0.15 -7.13 2.53
N ALA A 345 -1.05 -7.64 2.80
CA ALA A 345 -1.96 -8.19 1.79
C ALA A 345 -2.34 -7.13 0.74
N ASN A 346 -2.72 -5.93 1.17
CA ASN A 346 -3.00 -4.80 0.26
C ASN A 346 -1.80 -4.43 -0.63
N LYS A 347 -0.58 -4.44 -0.07
CA LYS A 347 0.64 -4.22 -0.87
C LYS A 347 0.87 -5.34 -1.88
N ALA A 348 0.58 -6.59 -1.52
CA ALA A 348 0.69 -7.73 -2.44
C ALA A 348 -0.32 -7.62 -3.58
N LEU A 349 -1.58 -7.29 -3.29
CA LEU A 349 -2.63 -7.08 -4.29
C LEU A 349 -2.28 -5.93 -5.24
N LYS A 350 -1.82 -4.77 -4.73
CA LYS A 350 -1.35 -3.65 -5.57
C LYS A 350 -0.21 -4.07 -6.51
N LYS A 351 0.73 -4.89 -6.03
CA LYS A 351 1.83 -5.42 -6.86
C LYS A 351 1.33 -6.41 -7.92
N ALA A 352 0.40 -7.31 -7.55
CA ALA A 352 -0.20 -8.26 -8.48
C ALA A 352 -0.95 -7.53 -9.60
N ASN A 353 -1.82 -6.58 -9.26
CA ASN A 353 -2.56 -5.77 -10.24
C ASN A 353 -1.63 -4.94 -11.13
N LYS A 354 -0.55 -4.36 -10.58
CA LYS A 354 0.45 -3.65 -11.40
C LYS A 354 1.15 -4.57 -12.40
N LYS A 355 1.46 -5.82 -12.02
CA LYS A 355 2.04 -6.81 -12.93
C LYS A 355 1.03 -7.22 -14.01
N ALA A 356 -0.22 -7.48 -13.62
CA ALA A 356 -1.31 -7.83 -14.54
C ALA A 356 -1.56 -6.73 -15.60
N LYS A 357 -1.59 -5.45 -15.18
CA LYS A 357 -1.70 -4.33 -16.12
C LYS A 357 -0.53 -4.25 -17.10
N LYS A 358 0.70 -4.53 -16.63
CA LYS A 358 1.89 -4.53 -17.50
C LYS A 358 1.89 -5.68 -18.50
N SER A 359 1.45 -6.88 -18.11
CA SER A 359 1.33 -8.01 -19.03
C SER A 359 0.25 -7.77 -20.08
N ALA A 360 -0.90 -7.23 -19.69
CA ALA A 360 -1.97 -6.85 -20.62
C ALA A 360 -1.50 -5.81 -21.64
N LYS A 361 -0.81 -4.74 -21.19
CA LYS A 361 -0.26 -3.71 -22.11
C LYS A 361 0.74 -4.29 -23.12
N LYS A 362 1.56 -5.27 -22.72
CA LYS A 362 2.49 -5.95 -23.63
C LYS A 362 1.77 -6.81 -24.66
N GLN A 363 0.69 -7.48 -24.28
CA GLN A 363 -0.12 -8.28 -25.21
C GLN A 363 -0.80 -7.37 -26.25
N ASN A 364 -1.42 -6.26 -25.84
CA ASN A 364 -2.04 -5.32 -26.78
C ASN A 364 -1.04 -4.70 -27.78
N LYS A 365 0.18 -4.35 -27.32
CA LYS A 365 1.23 -3.83 -28.23
C LYS A 365 1.67 -4.87 -29.27
N LYS A 366 1.60 -6.18 -28.95
CA LYS A 366 1.97 -7.24 -29.89
C LYS A 366 0.88 -7.53 -30.93
N VAL A 367 -0.38 -7.28 -30.59
CA VAL A 367 -1.50 -7.44 -31.52
C VAL A 367 -1.56 -6.29 -32.53
N ASN A 368 -1.32 -5.04 -32.10
CA ASN A 368 -1.39 -3.88 -32.99
C ASN A 368 -0.19 -3.71 -33.94
N ASN A 369 0.93 -4.40 -33.72
CA ASN A 369 2.12 -4.30 -34.57
C ASN A 369 2.27 -5.47 -35.55
N LYS A 370 1.25 -6.32 -35.72
CA LYS A 370 1.27 -7.32 -36.77
C LYS A 370 0.62 -6.70 -38.01
N PRO A 371 1.37 -6.35 -39.07
CA PRO A 371 0.76 -5.86 -40.30
C PRO A 371 -0.18 -6.94 -40.82
N THR A 372 -1.45 -6.60 -40.95
CA THR A 372 -2.43 -7.42 -41.63
C THR A 372 -2.10 -7.31 -43.11
N THR A 373 -1.18 -8.15 -43.59
CA THR A 373 -1.08 -8.43 -45.02
C THR A 373 -2.32 -9.24 -45.35
N THR A 374 -3.39 -8.55 -45.73
CA THR A 374 -4.54 -9.15 -46.39
C THR A 374 -4.00 -9.77 -47.69
N PRO A 375 -4.06 -11.10 -47.88
CA PRO A 375 -3.85 -11.63 -49.21
C PRO A 375 -5.04 -11.14 -50.05
N VAL A 376 -4.79 -10.15 -50.90
CA VAL A 376 -5.71 -9.81 -51.99
C VAL A 376 -5.68 -11.02 -52.92
N ALA A 377 -6.67 -11.89 -52.78
CA ALA A 377 -6.92 -12.91 -53.78
C ALA A 377 -7.54 -12.19 -54.99
N THR A 378 -6.72 -11.88 -55.97
CA THR A 378 -7.16 -11.53 -57.33
C THR A 378 -7.79 -12.77 -57.94
N SER A 379 -9.10 -12.95 -57.73
CA SER A 379 -9.91 -13.86 -58.54
C SER A 379 -10.20 -13.17 -59.87
N LYS A 380 -9.47 -13.57 -60.91
CA LYS A 380 -9.86 -13.27 -62.30
C LYS A 380 -10.97 -14.24 -62.71
N ASN A 381 -11.86 -13.70 -63.54
CA ASN A 381 -12.93 -14.36 -64.32
C ASN A 381 -14.29 -14.54 -63.64
N GLY A 382 -15.31 -14.08 -64.38
CA GLY A 382 -16.59 -14.78 -64.41
C GLY A 382 -17.80 -13.95 -64.02
N THR A 383 -18.28 -13.14 -64.97
CA THR A 383 -19.64 -12.61 -65.01
C THR A 383 -20.65 -13.76 -64.84
N VAL A 384 -21.40 -13.79 -63.73
CA VAL A 384 -22.69 -14.50 -63.69
C VAL A 384 -23.68 -13.66 -62.92
N LYS A 385 -24.67 -13.17 -63.67
CA LYS A 385 -25.89 -12.52 -63.22
C LYS A 385 -26.82 -13.62 -62.71
N ALA A 386 -27.14 -13.64 -61.41
CA ALA A 386 -28.21 -14.47 -60.88
C ALA A 386 -28.90 -13.78 -59.71
N SER A 387 -30.18 -13.49 -59.94
CA SER A 387 -31.20 -13.00 -59.03
C SER A 387 -31.65 -14.08 -58.04
N VAL A 388 -31.61 -13.82 -56.73
CA VAL A 388 -32.49 -14.44 -55.71
C VAL A 388 -32.52 -13.47 -54.51
N LYS A 389 -33.59 -12.66 -54.37
CA LYS A 389 -34.79 -12.90 -53.55
C LYS A 389 -34.49 -12.97 -52.04
N ALA A 390 -35.02 -11.97 -51.35
CA ALA A 390 -35.04 -11.82 -49.90
C ALA A 390 -35.61 -13.05 -49.19
N SER A 391 -35.07 -13.36 -48.01
CA SER A 391 -35.74 -14.18 -47.00
C SER A 391 -35.24 -13.78 -45.63
N ASP A 392 -36.10 -13.08 -44.90
CA ASP A 392 -36.08 -13.02 -43.45
C ASP A 392 -36.03 -14.43 -42.86
N SER A 393 -35.14 -14.65 -41.89
CA SER A 393 -35.40 -15.64 -40.85
C SER A 393 -34.69 -15.23 -39.57
N THR A 394 -35.48 -14.62 -38.70
CA THR A 394 -35.27 -14.52 -37.26
C THR A 394 -35.00 -15.91 -36.67
N THR A 395 -33.89 -16.06 -35.94
CA THR A 395 -33.77 -17.13 -34.94
C THR A 395 -33.16 -16.58 -33.66
N LYS A 396 -34.07 -16.32 -32.70
CA LYS A 396 -33.81 -16.19 -31.27
C LYS A 396 -32.92 -17.34 -30.80
N LYS A 397 -31.70 -17.05 -30.33
CA LYS A 397 -30.95 -17.94 -29.45
C LYS A 397 -30.87 -17.31 -28.07
N LYS A 398 -31.79 -17.73 -27.19
CA LYS A 398 -31.74 -17.50 -25.74
C LYS A 398 -30.46 -18.15 -25.21
N SER A 399 -29.48 -17.34 -24.81
CA SER A 399 -28.42 -17.78 -23.89
C SER A 399 -28.72 -17.21 -22.51
N SER A 400 -29.21 -18.06 -21.61
CA SER A 400 -29.40 -17.77 -20.19
C SER A 400 -28.05 -17.53 -19.52
N ALA A 401 -27.72 -16.26 -19.25
CA ALA A 401 -26.60 -15.92 -18.38
C ALA A 401 -27.12 -15.85 -16.94
N THR A 402 -26.86 -16.90 -16.17
CA THR A 402 -27.04 -16.94 -14.71
C THR A 402 -26.17 -15.84 -14.09
N THR A 403 -26.78 -14.71 -13.79
CA THR A 403 -26.13 -13.59 -13.12
C THR A 403 -26.11 -13.90 -11.63
N THR A 404 -24.94 -14.29 -11.13
CA THR A 404 -24.72 -14.45 -9.69
C THR A 404 -24.77 -13.08 -9.02
N THR A 405 -25.88 -12.80 -8.35
CA THR A 405 -26.07 -11.64 -7.47
C THR A 405 -25.05 -11.70 -6.34
N ILE A 406 -23.94 -10.95 -6.48
CA ILE A 406 -23.04 -10.67 -5.35
C ILE A 406 -23.60 -9.42 -4.68
N ALA A 407 -24.32 -9.64 -3.58
CA ALA A 407 -24.84 -8.60 -2.71
C ALA A 407 -23.73 -7.61 -2.31
N THR A 408 -23.86 -6.38 -2.78
CA THR A 408 -22.98 -5.23 -2.47
C THR A 408 -23.30 -4.69 -1.07
N GLY A 409 -23.15 -5.52 -0.05
CA GLY A 409 -23.39 -5.14 1.35
C GLY A 409 -22.14 -4.68 2.10
N ILE A 410 -21.32 -3.76 1.56
CA ILE A 410 -20.21 -3.16 2.33
C ILE A 410 -19.91 -1.73 1.84
N VAL A 411 -20.79 -0.75 2.13
CA VAL A 411 -20.41 0.68 2.10
C VAL A 411 -20.86 1.45 3.35
N MET A 412 -21.93 1.04 4.03
CA MET A 412 -22.47 1.76 5.20
C MET A 412 -21.84 1.39 6.55
N LEU A 413 -20.50 1.41 6.68
CA LEU A 413 -19.85 1.22 8.01
C LEU A 413 -18.70 2.19 8.31
N SER A 414 -18.59 3.30 7.56
CA SER A 414 -17.51 4.28 7.75
C SER A 414 -17.95 5.60 8.39
N ALA A 415 -19.25 5.82 8.63
CA ALA A 415 -19.75 7.09 9.18
C ALA A 415 -19.91 7.15 10.72
N LEU A 416 -19.79 6.03 11.45
CA LEU A 416 -20.17 5.98 12.87
C LEU A 416 -19.02 6.01 13.90
N LEU A 417 -17.91 6.72 13.62
CA LEU A 417 -16.73 6.73 14.51
C LEU A 417 -16.06 8.11 14.70
N LEU A 418 -16.85 9.18 14.57
CA LEU A 418 -16.48 10.53 15.03
C LEU A 418 -17.29 11.01 16.25
N LEU A 419 -17.76 10.06 17.08
CA LEU A 419 -18.23 10.28 18.46
C LEU A 419 -17.48 9.36 19.42
#